data_AF-A0A536T1J7-F1
#
_entry.id   AF-A0A536T1J7-F1
#
_cell.length_a   1.000
_cell.length_b   1.000
_cell.length_c   1.000
_cell.angle_alpha   90.00
_cell.angle_beta   90.00
_cell.angle_gamma   90.00
#
_symmetry.space_group_name_H-M   'P 1'
#
loop_
_entity.id
_entity.type
_entity.pdbx_description
1 polymer ?
#
loop_
_entity_poly.entity_id
_entity_poly.type
_entity_poly.pdbx_seq_one_letter_code
_entity_poly.pdbx_strand_id
1 'polypeptide(L)'
;MSAESLRFDGRFRDGVNAREVPVGIERDGEDLVITAGEKVLRVALATVVADAPLPGVARLLALPDGGQIETDDREAAAALFPPRNRIDAAAFWLESRWPAALAAIPVIAGVTWLFVAQLLPLAADPVARMISPRIELAIGRQALSALDRIVLKPTELDPDTQEQIERRFRQFLEGEPGEENYELVFRAGAVGPNAFALPGGFIVVTDDLVRLAENEGELMAVLAHEVGHVRGRHALRLVLQNSGVVVLVTALAGDAVSMTLLAAALPTALLQSHYLRQFETQADEYAFAHLRRHGYSPQAFADMMRRLQRADAQAAGDAGVVRCIERAEAQR
;
A
#
# COMPACT_ATOMS: atom_id res chain seq x y z
N MET A 1 -27.10 24.78 47.62
CA MET A 1 -27.59 23.44 47.24
C MET A 1 -26.50 22.48 47.63
N SER A 2 -26.75 21.68 48.66
CA SER A 2 -25.76 20.80 49.29
C SER A 2 -25.15 19.86 48.26
N ALA A 3 -23.82 19.91 48.11
CA ALA A 3 -23.11 18.92 47.32
C ALA A 3 -23.35 17.56 47.99
N GLU A 4 -24.02 16.64 47.29
CA GLU A 4 -24.16 15.25 47.73
C GLU A 4 -22.76 14.70 48.02
N SER A 5 -22.54 14.26 49.26
CA SER A 5 -21.38 13.49 49.65
C SER A 5 -21.43 12.16 48.90
N LEU A 6 -20.73 12.08 47.78
CA LEU A 6 -20.65 10.86 46.99
C LEU A 6 -19.71 9.89 47.70
N ARG A 7 -20.25 8.74 48.13
CA ARG A 7 -19.54 7.71 48.89
C ARG A 7 -19.67 6.36 48.20
N PHE A 8 -18.55 5.66 48.04
CA PHE A 8 -18.47 4.36 47.37
C PHE A 8 -17.30 3.55 47.93
N ASP A 9 -17.32 2.24 47.73
CA ASP A 9 -16.29 1.33 48.26
C ASP A 9 -15.25 0.96 47.19
N GLY A 10 -14.06 0.58 47.64
CA GLY A 10 -12.97 0.12 46.78
C GLY A 10 -11.98 -0.79 47.51
N ARG A 11 -10.98 -1.27 46.77
CA ARG A 11 -9.87 -2.09 47.25
C ARG A 11 -8.57 -1.34 47.01
N PHE A 12 -7.87 -0.97 48.08
CA PHE A 12 -6.56 -0.31 48.01
C PHE A 12 -5.42 -1.32 47.90
N ARG A 13 -4.43 -1.01 47.06
CA ARG A 13 -3.15 -1.69 46.91
C ARG A 13 -2.02 -0.68 47.02
N ASP A 14 -0.97 -1.03 47.75
CA ASP A 14 0.19 -0.16 48.00
C ASP A 14 1.23 -0.18 46.85
N GLY A 15 1.02 -0.99 45.81
CA GLY A 15 1.93 -1.15 44.67
C GLY A 15 3.21 -1.94 44.97
N VAL A 16 3.42 -2.35 46.22
CA VAL A 16 4.64 -3.08 46.69
C VAL A 16 4.29 -4.49 47.17
N ASN A 17 3.12 -4.66 47.78
CA ASN A 17 2.61 -5.92 48.29
C ASN A 17 1.29 -6.28 47.58
N ALA A 18 1.08 -7.56 47.28
CA ALA A 18 -0.14 -8.03 46.62
C ALA A 18 -1.40 -8.00 47.53
N ARG A 19 -1.31 -7.44 48.74
CA ARG A 19 -2.38 -7.45 49.75
C ARG A 19 -3.38 -6.34 49.48
N GLU A 20 -4.62 -6.73 49.23
CA GLU A 20 -5.74 -5.82 49.04
C GLU A 20 -6.38 -5.47 50.39
N VAL A 21 -6.66 -4.18 50.59
CA VAL A 21 -7.34 -3.68 51.79
C VAL A 21 -8.66 -3.04 51.37
N PRO A 22 -9.81 -3.45 51.94
CA PRO A 22 -11.08 -2.79 51.65
C PRO A 22 -11.05 -1.36 52.20
N VAL A 23 -11.44 -0.40 51.37
CA VAL A 23 -11.47 1.03 51.71
C VAL A 23 -12.80 1.65 51.33
N GLY A 24 -13.32 2.53 52.18
CA GLY A 24 -14.43 3.42 51.84
C GLY A 24 -13.88 4.73 51.29
N ILE A 25 -14.48 5.24 50.22
CA ILE A 25 -14.05 6.46 49.54
C ILE A 25 -15.20 7.46 49.61
N GLU A 26 -14.91 8.68 50.03
CA GLU A 26 -15.88 9.77 50.13
C GLU A 26 -15.29 11.06 49.56
N ARG A 27 -16.10 11.79 48.79
CA ARG A 27 -15.72 13.13 48.32
C ARG A 27 -16.04 14.19 49.38
N ASP A 28 -15.01 14.90 49.84
CA ASP A 28 -15.10 16.06 50.75
C ASP A 28 -14.56 17.30 50.00
N GLY A 29 -15.43 17.98 49.26
CA GLY A 29 -15.07 19.16 48.46
C GLY A 29 -14.11 18.85 47.30
N GLU A 30 -12.88 19.35 47.41
CA GLU A 30 -11.77 19.12 46.46
C GLU A 30 -10.87 17.94 46.87
N ASP A 31 -11.12 17.35 48.03
CA ASP A 31 -10.37 16.20 48.55
C ASP A 31 -11.19 14.91 48.43
N LEU A 32 -10.46 13.81 48.26
CA LEU A 32 -10.96 12.46 48.29
C LEU A 32 -10.47 11.82 49.59
N VAL A 33 -11.41 11.43 50.45
CA VAL A 33 -11.18 10.86 51.77
C VAL A 33 -11.28 9.34 51.67
N ILE A 34 -10.18 8.65 51.94
CA ILE A 34 -10.05 7.19 51.87
C ILE A 34 -9.96 6.66 53.29
N THR A 35 -10.89 5.78 53.66
CA THR A 35 -11.01 5.25 55.02
C THR A 35 -10.78 3.74 55.02
N ALA A 36 -9.83 3.27 55.83
CA ALA A 36 -9.50 1.86 56.02
C ALA A 36 -9.51 1.52 57.51
N GLY A 37 -10.65 1.08 58.05
CA GLY A 37 -10.82 0.90 59.49
C GLY A 37 -10.76 2.25 60.22
N GLU A 38 -9.80 2.43 61.14
CA GLU A 38 -9.58 3.68 61.88
C GLU A 38 -8.63 4.66 61.16
N LYS A 39 -8.01 4.25 60.05
CA LYS A 39 -7.06 5.08 59.30
C LYS A 39 -7.79 5.87 58.22
N VAL A 40 -7.47 7.16 58.13
CA VAL A 40 -8.02 8.08 57.13
C VAL A 40 -6.87 8.72 56.35
N LEU A 41 -6.93 8.64 55.03
CA LEU A 41 -6.02 9.30 54.10
C LEU A 41 -6.82 10.35 53.31
N ARG A 42 -6.30 11.57 53.20
CA ARG A 42 -6.87 12.64 52.39
C ARG A 42 -5.95 12.93 51.22
N VAL A 43 -6.50 12.87 50.01
CA VAL A 43 -5.75 13.13 48.76
C VAL A 43 -6.53 14.13 47.93
N ALA A 44 -5.84 15.14 47.39
CA ALA A 44 -6.46 16.11 46.50
C ALA A 44 -7.00 15.41 45.25
N LEU A 45 -8.29 15.58 44.94
CA LEU A 45 -8.97 14.92 43.82
C LEU A 45 -8.25 15.19 42.48
N ALA A 46 -7.69 16.39 42.32
CA ALA A 46 -6.94 16.79 41.13
C ALA A 46 -5.65 15.98 40.90
N THR A 47 -5.11 15.34 41.93
CA THR A 47 -3.88 14.53 41.86
C THR A 47 -4.15 13.05 41.59
N VAL A 48 -5.41 12.62 41.70
CA VAL A 48 -5.82 11.24 41.43
C VAL A 48 -6.05 11.05 39.94
N VAL A 49 -5.44 10.02 39.36
CA VAL A 49 -5.60 9.68 37.94
C VAL A 49 -6.44 8.41 37.84
N ALA A 50 -7.67 8.55 37.35
CA ALA A 50 -8.51 7.42 36.99
C ALA A 50 -8.14 6.90 35.59
N ASP A 51 -8.17 5.58 35.43
CA ASP A 51 -8.10 4.95 34.12
C ASP A 51 -9.36 5.24 33.27
N ALA A 52 -9.23 4.95 31.97
CA ALA A 52 -10.33 5.06 31.03
C ALA A 52 -11.44 4.08 31.45
N PRO A 53 -12.70 4.51 31.50
CA PRO A 53 -13.79 3.63 31.91
C PRO A 53 -13.94 2.50 30.89
N LEU A 54 -13.87 1.25 31.34
CA LEU A 54 -14.09 0.06 30.51
C LEU A 54 -15.39 -0.66 30.92
N PRO A 55 -16.25 -1.07 29.96
CA PRO A 55 -17.45 -1.83 30.29
C PRO A 55 -17.11 -3.17 30.94
N GLY A 56 -17.72 -3.49 32.08
CA GLY A 56 -17.54 -4.80 32.72
C GLY A 56 -16.29 -4.95 33.59
N VAL A 57 -15.38 -3.96 33.61
CA VAL A 57 -14.16 -3.97 34.42
C VAL A 57 -14.28 -3.00 35.61
N ALA A 58 -13.64 -3.31 36.73
CA ALA A 58 -13.54 -2.39 37.86
C ALA A 58 -12.65 -1.20 37.50
N ARG A 59 -12.93 -0.02 38.08
CA ARG A 59 -12.22 1.22 37.76
C ARG A 59 -10.98 1.38 38.62
N LEU A 60 -9.84 1.70 38.02
CA LEU A 60 -8.58 1.88 38.74
C LEU A 60 -8.26 3.36 38.95
N LEU A 61 -8.03 3.74 40.19
CA LEU A 61 -7.65 5.08 40.61
C LEU A 61 -6.20 5.06 41.11
N ALA A 62 -5.30 5.70 40.38
CA ALA A 62 -3.90 5.86 40.79
C ALA A 62 -3.74 7.09 41.69
N LEU A 63 -3.11 6.88 42.84
CA LEU A 63 -2.82 7.89 43.84
C LEU A 63 -1.39 8.44 43.64
N PRO A 64 -1.10 9.69 44.06
CA PRO A 64 0.19 10.35 43.81
C PRO A 64 1.39 9.68 44.49
N ASP A 65 1.15 8.92 45.56
CA ASP A 65 2.12 8.15 46.33
C ASP A 65 2.39 6.75 45.76
N GLY A 66 1.80 6.43 44.59
CA GLY A 66 1.99 5.14 43.90
C GLY A 66 0.99 4.06 44.31
N GLY A 67 0.13 4.33 45.28
CA GLY A 67 -0.99 3.46 45.64
C GLY A 67 -2.06 3.42 44.54
N GLN A 68 -2.83 2.34 44.50
CA GLN A 68 -3.92 2.15 43.54
C GLN A 68 -5.18 1.73 44.27
N ILE A 69 -6.33 2.26 43.84
CA ILE A 69 -7.64 1.83 44.33
C ILE A 69 -8.46 1.29 43.19
N GLU A 70 -8.96 0.07 43.35
CA GLU A 70 -9.88 -0.56 42.42
C GLU A 70 -11.31 -0.44 42.98
N THR A 71 -12.26 0.08 42.21
CA THR A 71 -13.67 0.19 42.62
C THR A 71 -14.62 -0.44 41.62
N ASP A 72 -15.57 -1.21 42.14
CA ASP A 72 -16.66 -1.81 41.36
C ASP A 72 -17.82 -0.81 41.13
N ASP A 73 -17.84 0.30 41.87
CA ASP A 73 -18.86 1.36 41.75
C ASP A 73 -18.53 2.34 40.62
N ARG A 74 -18.95 1.94 39.42
CA ARG A 74 -18.65 2.67 38.17
C ARG A 74 -19.36 4.01 38.06
N GLU A 75 -20.58 4.12 38.59
CA GLU A 75 -21.35 5.37 38.51
C GLU A 75 -20.71 6.43 39.40
N ALA A 76 -20.33 6.05 40.63
CA ALA A 76 -19.63 6.94 41.53
C ALA A 76 -18.27 7.38 40.96
N ALA A 77 -17.48 6.44 40.44
CA ALA A 77 -16.19 6.75 39.84
C ALA A 77 -16.32 7.61 38.56
N ALA A 78 -17.37 7.41 37.74
CA ALA A 78 -17.66 8.23 36.56
C ALA A 78 -18.10 9.65 36.92
N ALA A 79 -18.86 9.83 38.00
CA ALA A 79 -19.26 11.13 38.50
C ALA A 79 -18.06 11.96 39.00
N LEU A 80 -17.05 11.31 39.58
CA LEU A 80 -15.82 11.97 40.05
C LEU A 80 -14.80 12.20 38.95
N PHE A 81 -14.66 11.25 38.03
CA PHE A 81 -13.66 11.26 36.97
C PHE A 81 -14.33 11.07 35.61
N PRO A 82 -14.99 12.11 35.07
CA PRO A 82 -15.58 12.05 33.74
C PRO A 82 -14.50 11.91 32.65
N PRO A 83 -14.84 11.40 31.46
CA PRO A 83 -13.90 11.28 30.34
C PRO A 83 -13.29 12.66 30.01
N ARG A 84 -11.97 12.68 29.81
CA ARG A 84 -11.21 13.93 29.62
C ARG A 84 -11.52 14.59 28.29
N ASN A 85 -11.71 13.81 27.22
CA ASN A 85 -11.93 14.31 25.86
C ASN A 85 -13.16 13.70 25.19
N ARG A 86 -13.67 14.39 24.15
CA ARG A 86 -14.84 13.94 23.36
C ARG A 86 -14.60 12.59 22.67
N ILE A 87 -13.35 12.28 22.35
CA ILE A 87 -12.95 10.99 21.76
C ILE A 87 -13.12 9.87 22.78
N ASP A 88 -12.65 10.05 24.02
CA ASP A 88 -12.78 9.05 25.09
C ASP A 88 -14.25 8.80 25.44
N ALA A 89 -15.08 9.85 25.47
CA ALA A 89 -16.51 9.73 25.67
C ALA A 89 -17.21 8.98 24.53
N ALA A 90 -16.80 9.23 23.29
CA ALA A 90 -17.33 8.54 22.11
C ALA A 90 -16.90 7.07 22.07
N ALA A 91 -15.64 6.77 22.39
CA ALA A 91 -15.10 5.43 22.49
C ALA A 91 -15.82 4.63 23.59
N PHE A 92 -15.97 5.19 24.79
CA PHE A 92 -16.73 4.58 25.88
C PHE A 92 -18.19 4.29 25.49
N TRP A 93 -18.85 5.23 24.80
CA TRP A 93 -20.21 5.04 24.30
C TRP A 93 -20.31 3.92 23.27
N LEU A 94 -19.31 3.80 22.38
CA LEU A 94 -19.22 2.77 21.36
C LEU A 94 -18.98 1.38 21.97
N GLU A 95 -18.04 1.29 22.93
CA GLU A 95 -17.66 0.06 23.64
C GLU A 95 -18.77 -0.45 24.56
N SER A 96 -19.53 0.47 25.18
CA SER A 96 -20.67 0.13 26.04
C SER A 96 -21.85 -0.47 25.27
N ARG A 97 -21.87 -0.36 23.93
CA ARG A 97 -22.96 -0.83 23.07
C ARG A 97 -22.44 -1.81 22.04
N TRP A 98 -22.50 -3.11 22.34
CA TRP A 98 -22.08 -4.17 21.41
C TRP A 98 -22.67 -4.08 19.98
N PRO A 99 -23.89 -3.56 19.73
CA PRO A 99 -24.38 -3.35 18.36
C PRO A 99 -23.71 -2.17 17.65
N ALA A 100 -23.27 -1.15 18.38
CA ALA A 100 -22.52 -0.02 17.83
C ALA A 100 -21.11 -0.44 17.42
N ALA A 101 -20.46 -1.31 18.21
CA ALA A 101 -19.19 -1.93 17.85
C ALA A 101 -19.31 -2.78 16.57
N LEU A 102 -20.39 -3.58 16.44
CA LEU A 102 -20.65 -4.34 15.20
C LEU A 102 -20.96 -3.44 14.00
N ALA A 103 -21.67 -2.33 14.22
CA ALA A 103 -21.96 -1.35 13.16
C ALA A 103 -20.71 -0.55 12.74
N ALA A 104 -19.69 -0.42 13.60
CA ALA A 104 -18.43 0.24 13.25
C ALA A 104 -17.63 -0.56 12.21
N ILE A 105 -17.72 -1.88 12.20
CA ILE A 105 -17.00 -2.76 11.26
C ILE A 105 -17.33 -2.43 9.79
N PRO A 106 -18.61 -2.44 9.34
CA PRO A 106 -18.94 -2.09 7.96
C PRO A 106 -18.64 -0.61 7.64
N VAL A 107 -18.69 0.29 8.61
CA VAL A 107 -18.27 1.69 8.39
C VAL A 107 -16.77 1.77 8.14
N ILE A 108 -15.95 1.12 8.96
CA ILE A 108 -14.49 1.07 8.78
C ILE A 108 -14.15 0.39 7.45
N ALA A 109 -14.81 -0.73 7.12
CA ALA A 109 -14.64 -1.40 5.84
C ALA A 109 -15.02 -0.48 4.67
N GLY A 110 -16.15 0.23 4.76
CA GLY A 110 -16.59 1.18 3.74
C GLY A 110 -15.66 2.36 3.57
N VAL A 111 -15.15 2.95 4.66
CA VAL A 111 -14.16 4.03 4.64
C VAL A 111 -12.84 3.55 4.05
N THR A 112 -12.40 2.34 4.43
CA THR A 112 -11.17 1.74 3.90
C THR A 112 -11.31 1.47 2.41
N TRP A 113 -12.44 0.90 1.98
CA TRP A 113 -12.76 0.69 0.58
C TRP A 113 -12.82 2.02 -0.20
N LEU A 114 -13.46 3.05 0.34
CA LEU A 114 -13.50 4.38 -0.28
C LEU A 114 -12.09 4.96 -0.44
N PHE A 115 -11.27 4.87 0.60
CA PHE A 115 -9.89 5.35 0.57
C PHE A 115 -9.06 4.60 -0.47
N VAL A 116 -9.06 3.27 -0.44
CA VAL A 116 -8.24 2.43 -1.33
C VAL A 116 -8.74 2.42 -2.77
N ALA A 117 -10.06 2.28 -2.98
CA ALA A 117 -10.64 2.11 -4.30
C ALA A 117 -10.93 3.42 -5.03
N GLN A 118 -11.10 4.55 -4.31
CA GLN A 118 -11.45 5.83 -4.92
C GLN A 118 -10.37 6.88 -4.69
N LEU A 119 -9.97 7.12 -3.44
CA LEU A 119 -9.07 8.22 -3.11
C LEU A 119 -7.64 7.97 -3.64
N LEU A 120 -7.09 6.77 -3.43
CA LEU A 120 -5.74 6.44 -3.91
C LEU A 120 -5.63 6.56 -5.44
N PRO A 121 -6.53 5.98 -6.27
CA PRO A 121 -6.48 6.15 -7.72
C PRO A 121 -6.57 7.60 -8.20
N LEU A 122 -7.42 8.41 -7.55
CA LEU A 122 -7.57 9.83 -7.86
C LEU A 122 -6.32 10.63 -7.51
N ALA A 123 -5.63 10.29 -6.41
CA ALA A 123 -4.41 10.96 -5.99
C ALA A 123 -3.16 10.49 -6.74
N ALA A 124 -3.13 9.25 -7.25
CA ALA A 124 -1.94 8.67 -7.87
C ALA A 124 -1.46 9.44 -9.12
N ASP A 125 -2.39 9.90 -9.95
CA ASP A 125 -2.08 10.64 -11.18
C ASP A 125 -1.43 12.04 -10.93
N PRO A 126 -2.00 12.93 -10.10
CA PRO A 126 -1.35 14.20 -9.78
C PRO A 126 -0.01 13.99 -9.06
N VAL A 127 0.10 13.03 -8.15
CA VAL A 127 1.37 12.70 -7.47
C VAL A 127 2.41 12.21 -8.47
N ALA A 128 2.04 11.30 -9.37
CA ALA A 128 2.94 10.83 -10.43
C ALA A 128 3.43 11.97 -11.32
N ARG A 129 2.59 12.97 -11.64
CA ARG A 129 2.98 14.16 -12.42
C ARG A 129 3.89 15.14 -11.66
N MET A 130 3.83 15.18 -10.33
CA MET A 130 4.72 16.00 -9.50
C MET A 130 6.15 15.44 -9.47
N ILE A 131 6.33 14.14 -9.73
CA ILE A 131 7.66 13.52 -9.81
C ILE A 131 8.44 14.11 -10.99
N SER A 132 9.61 14.68 -10.68
CA SER A 132 10.49 15.28 -11.68
C SER A 132 11.09 14.22 -12.62
N PRO A 133 11.42 14.56 -13.87
CA PRO A 133 12.04 13.62 -14.82
C PRO A 133 13.34 12.97 -14.30
N ARG A 134 14.13 13.69 -13.50
CA ARG A 134 15.37 13.15 -12.92
C ARG A 134 15.09 12.04 -11.89
N ILE A 135 14.07 12.24 -11.06
CA ILE A 135 13.64 11.25 -10.07
C ILE A 135 13.07 10.03 -10.79
N GLU A 136 12.27 10.28 -11.83
CA GLU A 136 11.67 9.22 -12.64
C GLU A 136 12.73 8.32 -13.28
N LEU A 137 13.76 8.91 -13.88
CA LEU A 137 14.89 8.19 -14.46
C LEU A 137 15.72 7.42 -13.41
N ALA A 138 15.89 7.97 -12.20
CA ALA A 138 16.55 7.25 -11.12
C ALA A 138 15.74 6.02 -10.66
N ILE A 139 14.42 6.16 -10.53
CA ILE A 139 13.51 5.05 -10.20
C ILE A 139 13.58 3.98 -11.29
N GLY A 140 13.54 4.38 -12.57
CA GLY A 140 13.66 3.49 -13.72
C GLY A 140 14.93 2.65 -13.72
N ARG A 141 16.10 3.29 -13.57
CA ARG A 141 17.40 2.61 -13.50
C ARG A 141 17.48 1.60 -12.36
N GLN A 142 16.93 1.96 -11.20
CA GLN A 142 16.93 1.06 -10.05
C GLN A 142 15.97 -0.11 -10.26
N ALA A 143 14.80 0.11 -10.86
CA ALA A 143 13.87 -0.95 -11.22
C ALA A 143 14.48 -1.91 -12.25
N LEU A 144 15.13 -1.39 -13.29
CA LEU A 144 15.85 -2.19 -14.28
C LEU A 144 16.95 -3.03 -13.64
N SER A 145 17.77 -2.43 -12.77
CA SER A 145 18.82 -3.15 -12.03
C SER A 145 18.27 -4.23 -11.10
N ALA A 146 17.04 -4.07 -10.59
CA ALA A 146 16.37 -5.10 -9.81
C ALA A 146 15.87 -6.24 -10.71
N LEU A 147 15.26 -5.93 -11.86
CA LEU A 147 14.85 -6.94 -12.84
C LEU A 147 16.04 -7.75 -13.37
N ASP A 148 17.18 -7.11 -13.67
CA ASP A 148 18.44 -7.74 -14.08
C ASP A 148 19.01 -8.71 -13.03
N ARG A 149 18.66 -8.54 -11.75
CA ARG A 149 19.10 -9.45 -10.67
C ARG A 149 18.14 -10.61 -10.43
N ILE A 150 16.85 -10.43 -10.72
CA ILE A 150 15.81 -11.38 -10.34
C ILE A 150 15.43 -12.27 -11.53
N VAL A 151 15.21 -11.69 -12.71
CA VAL A 151 14.56 -12.39 -13.83
C VAL A 151 15.23 -12.20 -15.20
N LEU A 152 15.88 -11.05 -15.43
CA LEU A 152 16.47 -10.72 -16.73
C LEU A 152 17.94 -11.15 -16.81
N LYS A 153 18.39 -11.40 -18.03
CA LYS A 153 19.77 -11.76 -18.39
C LYS A 153 20.24 -10.85 -19.53
N PRO A 154 21.57 -10.74 -19.75
CA PRO A 154 22.10 -10.06 -20.93
C PRO A 154 21.46 -10.62 -22.21
N THR A 155 21.17 -9.75 -23.17
CA THR A 155 20.63 -10.14 -24.48
C THR A 155 21.60 -11.03 -25.24
N GLU A 156 21.04 -11.98 -25.97
CA GLU A 156 21.70 -12.87 -26.92
C GLU A 156 21.49 -12.41 -28.38
N LEU A 157 20.73 -11.34 -28.61
CA LEU A 157 20.54 -10.75 -29.94
C LEU A 157 21.86 -10.18 -30.45
N ASP A 158 22.16 -10.41 -31.71
CA ASP A 158 23.28 -9.79 -32.39
C ASP A 158 23.18 -8.25 -32.41
N PRO A 159 24.31 -7.52 -32.24
CA PRO A 159 24.30 -6.06 -32.18
C PRO A 159 23.66 -5.39 -33.40
N ASP A 160 23.81 -5.98 -34.58
CA ASP A 160 23.24 -5.46 -35.83
C ASP A 160 21.70 -5.48 -35.81
N THR A 161 21.10 -6.53 -35.23
CA THR A 161 19.65 -6.61 -35.03
C THR A 161 19.17 -5.58 -34.03
N GLN A 162 19.89 -5.41 -32.90
CA GLN A 162 19.56 -4.38 -31.90
C GLN A 162 19.57 -2.99 -32.53
N GLU A 163 20.64 -2.64 -33.25
CA GLU A 163 20.77 -1.34 -33.91
C GLU A 163 19.68 -1.12 -34.98
N GLN A 164 19.33 -2.17 -35.73
CA GLN A 164 18.24 -2.10 -36.71
C GLN A 164 16.91 -1.77 -36.04
N ILE A 165 16.57 -2.46 -34.95
CA ILE A 165 15.31 -2.23 -34.22
C ILE A 165 15.31 -0.83 -33.60
N GLU A 166 16.40 -0.42 -32.96
CA GLU A 166 16.53 0.91 -32.37
C GLU A 166 16.40 2.03 -33.40
N ARG A 167 17.00 1.85 -34.59
CA ARG A 167 16.89 2.84 -35.66
C ARG A 167 15.45 2.94 -36.17
N ARG A 168 14.77 1.81 -36.34
CA ARG A 168 13.35 1.78 -36.74
C ARG A 168 12.46 2.40 -35.68
N PHE A 169 12.70 2.08 -34.42
CA PHE A 169 11.95 2.63 -33.29
C PHE A 169 12.13 4.15 -33.17
N ARG A 170 13.35 4.66 -33.33
CA ARG A 170 13.61 6.11 -33.38
C ARG A 170 12.88 6.78 -34.53
N GLN A 171 12.97 6.23 -35.74
CA GLN A 171 12.22 6.74 -36.90
C GLN A 171 10.70 6.73 -36.67
N PHE A 172 10.22 5.68 -36.00
CA PHE A 172 8.81 5.55 -35.67
C PHE A 172 8.35 6.57 -34.62
N LEU A 173 9.24 7.08 -33.76
CA LEU A 173 8.92 8.12 -32.79
C LEU A 173 9.15 9.55 -33.29
N GLU A 174 9.71 9.73 -34.49
CA GLU A 174 10.04 11.06 -35.02
C GLU A 174 8.84 12.01 -34.98
N GLY A 175 9.03 13.16 -34.33
CA GLY A 175 8.01 14.20 -34.14
C GLY A 175 7.15 14.03 -32.88
N GLU A 176 7.37 13.00 -32.07
CA GLU A 176 6.70 12.86 -30.78
C GLU A 176 7.36 13.73 -29.68
N PRO A 177 6.57 14.38 -28.82
CA PRO A 177 7.13 15.12 -27.69
C PRO A 177 7.92 14.21 -26.75
N GLY A 178 9.22 14.50 -26.59
CA GLY A 178 10.10 13.76 -25.70
C GLY A 178 10.60 12.44 -26.28
N GLU A 179 10.58 12.28 -27.61
CA GLU A 179 11.14 11.13 -28.34
C GLU A 179 12.56 10.74 -27.89
N GLU A 180 13.37 11.72 -27.49
CA GLU A 180 14.74 11.53 -27.02
C GLU A 180 14.87 10.85 -25.66
N ASN A 181 13.75 10.73 -24.93
CA ASN A 181 13.74 10.17 -23.59
C ASN A 181 13.48 8.65 -23.57
N TYR A 182 13.15 8.03 -24.71
CA TYR A 182 12.88 6.60 -24.78
C TYR A 182 14.14 5.81 -25.12
N GLU A 183 14.43 4.79 -24.32
CA GLU A 183 15.59 3.91 -24.48
C GLU A 183 15.12 2.46 -24.55
N LEU A 184 15.43 1.77 -25.66
CA LEU A 184 15.20 0.33 -25.75
C LEU A 184 16.28 -0.42 -24.97
N VAL A 185 15.87 -1.41 -24.18
CA VAL A 185 16.77 -2.22 -23.37
C VAL A 185 16.50 -3.69 -23.67
N PHE A 186 17.35 -4.30 -24.52
CA PHE A 186 17.22 -5.70 -24.89
C PHE A 186 17.72 -6.62 -23.77
N ARG A 187 16.94 -7.67 -23.47
CA ARG A 187 17.25 -8.65 -22.42
C ARG A 187 16.78 -10.05 -22.78
N ALA A 188 17.58 -11.06 -22.45
CA ALA A 188 17.11 -12.43 -22.38
C ALA A 188 16.49 -12.71 -21.00
N GLY A 189 15.87 -13.87 -20.79
CA GLY A 189 15.40 -14.28 -19.47
C GLY A 189 14.29 -15.32 -19.49
N ALA A 190 13.91 -15.82 -18.32
CA ALA A 190 12.85 -16.82 -18.18
C ALA A 190 11.43 -16.21 -18.13
N VAL A 191 11.28 -14.96 -18.56
CA VAL A 191 10.00 -14.22 -18.59
C VAL A 191 9.23 -14.44 -19.90
N GLY A 192 9.82 -15.14 -20.87
CA GLY A 192 9.22 -15.40 -22.18
C GLY A 192 9.15 -14.15 -23.08
N PRO A 193 8.36 -14.20 -24.16
CA PRO A 193 8.17 -13.08 -25.07
C PRO A 193 7.39 -11.96 -24.37
N ASN A 194 8.06 -10.86 -24.01
CA ASN A 194 7.48 -9.79 -23.23
C ASN A 194 8.16 -8.43 -23.50
N ALA A 195 7.48 -7.35 -23.15
CA ALA A 195 8.06 -6.02 -23.08
C ALA A 195 7.54 -5.29 -21.83
N PHE A 196 8.36 -4.39 -21.27
CA PHE A 196 8.00 -3.63 -20.08
C PHE A 196 8.39 -2.16 -20.19
N ALA A 197 7.41 -1.28 -20.05
CA ALA A 197 7.61 0.15 -19.82
C ALA A 197 8.02 0.44 -18.35
N LEU A 198 9.23 0.95 -18.16
CA LEU A 198 9.70 1.45 -16.87
C LEU A 198 9.68 2.99 -16.81
N PRO A 199 9.61 3.58 -15.60
CA PRO A 199 9.70 5.03 -15.44
C PRO A 199 11.00 5.59 -16.05
N GLY A 200 10.92 6.79 -16.61
CA GLY A 200 12.09 7.47 -17.18
C GLY A 200 12.46 7.02 -18.59
N GLY A 201 11.57 6.27 -19.25
CA GLY A 201 11.65 5.99 -20.69
C GLY A 201 12.32 4.69 -21.08
N PHE A 202 12.72 3.85 -20.12
CA PHE A 202 13.27 2.53 -20.45
C PHE A 202 12.14 1.59 -20.89
N ILE A 203 12.28 1.04 -22.09
CA ILE A 203 11.40 0.01 -22.63
C ILE A 203 12.22 -1.26 -22.73
N VAL A 204 11.99 -2.18 -21.80
CA VAL A 204 12.65 -3.48 -21.81
C VAL A 204 11.98 -4.34 -22.86
N VAL A 205 12.77 -4.95 -23.75
CA VAL A 205 12.28 -5.81 -24.83
C VAL A 205 12.96 -7.16 -24.69
N THR A 206 12.19 -8.24 -24.56
CA THR A 206 12.82 -9.56 -24.44
C THR A 206 13.26 -10.10 -25.80
N ASP A 207 14.36 -10.85 -25.83
CA ASP A 207 14.84 -11.49 -27.06
C ASP A 207 13.78 -12.41 -27.66
N ASP A 208 13.02 -13.11 -26.82
CA ASP A 208 11.93 -13.98 -27.26
C ASP A 208 10.78 -13.19 -27.90
N LEU A 209 10.53 -11.94 -27.46
CA LEU A 209 9.54 -11.07 -28.11
C LEU A 209 10.00 -10.71 -29.53
N VAL A 210 11.27 -10.37 -29.68
CA VAL A 210 11.86 -10.03 -30.99
C VAL A 210 11.78 -11.23 -31.93
N ARG A 211 12.07 -12.44 -31.44
CA ARG A 211 11.97 -13.68 -32.22
C ARG A 211 10.53 -14.08 -32.53
N LEU A 212 9.57 -13.72 -31.67
CA LEU A 212 8.16 -14.04 -31.85
C LEU A 212 7.47 -13.19 -32.92
N ALA A 213 7.90 -11.93 -33.07
CA ALA A 213 7.35 -11.02 -34.06
C ALA A 213 7.66 -11.51 -35.49
N GLU A 214 6.64 -11.64 -36.34
CA GLU A 214 6.84 -12.09 -37.73
C GLU A 214 7.21 -10.94 -38.69
N ASN A 215 6.94 -9.71 -38.29
CA ASN A 215 7.25 -8.54 -39.09
C ASN A 215 7.50 -7.30 -38.23
N GLU A 216 8.13 -6.29 -38.83
CA GLU A 216 8.45 -5.01 -38.17
C GLU A 216 7.22 -4.33 -37.58
N GLY A 217 6.06 -4.41 -38.26
CA GLY A 217 4.83 -3.77 -37.80
C GLY A 217 4.29 -4.38 -36.50
N GLU A 218 4.41 -5.69 -36.32
CA GLU A 218 4.03 -6.37 -35.08
C GLU A 218 4.89 -5.89 -33.90
N LEU A 219 6.21 -5.79 -34.10
CA LEU A 219 7.12 -5.31 -33.07
C LEU A 219 6.88 -3.82 -32.76
N MET A 220 6.77 -2.97 -33.79
CA MET A 220 6.49 -1.54 -33.60
C MET A 220 5.14 -1.31 -32.90
N ALA A 221 4.15 -2.17 -33.12
CA ALA A 221 2.87 -2.08 -32.44
C ALA A 221 2.97 -2.31 -30.93
N VAL A 222 3.73 -3.32 -30.49
CA VAL A 222 3.99 -3.55 -29.06
C VAL A 222 4.79 -2.40 -28.47
N LEU A 223 5.85 -1.95 -29.16
CA LEU A 223 6.64 -0.81 -28.67
C LEU A 223 5.83 0.48 -28.57
N ALA A 224 4.89 0.72 -29.50
CA ALA A 224 3.97 1.86 -29.41
C ALA A 224 3.09 1.79 -28.16
N HIS A 225 2.58 0.61 -27.83
CA HIS A 225 1.79 0.36 -26.63
C HIS A 225 2.62 0.60 -25.36
N GLU A 226 3.87 0.11 -25.31
CA GLU A 226 4.78 0.38 -24.18
C GLU A 226 5.11 1.88 -24.03
N VAL A 227 5.31 2.61 -25.13
CA VAL A 227 5.48 4.07 -25.09
C VAL A 227 4.24 4.75 -24.50
N GLY A 228 3.04 4.25 -24.82
CA GLY A 228 1.79 4.68 -24.20
C GLY A 228 1.80 4.53 -22.68
N HIS A 229 2.34 3.42 -22.16
CA HIS A 229 2.51 3.21 -20.71
C HIS A 229 3.49 4.18 -20.06
N VAL A 230 4.64 4.44 -20.70
CA VAL A 230 5.61 5.43 -20.22
C VAL A 230 4.96 6.82 -20.20
N ARG A 231 4.34 7.24 -21.30
CA ARG A 231 3.70 8.55 -21.43
C ARG A 231 2.58 8.76 -20.41
N GLY A 232 1.80 7.72 -20.14
CA GLY A 232 0.75 7.71 -19.12
C GLY A 232 1.25 7.58 -17.67
N ARG A 233 2.58 7.43 -17.47
CA ARG A 233 3.24 7.12 -16.19
C ARG A 233 2.57 5.95 -15.46
N HIS A 234 2.10 4.95 -16.22
CA HIS A 234 1.25 3.88 -15.69
C HIS A 234 1.95 3.03 -14.63
N ALA A 235 3.24 2.71 -14.82
CA ALA A 235 4.02 1.96 -13.83
C ALA A 235 4.11 2.71 -12.48
N LEU A 236 4.40 4.02 -12.50
CA LEU A 236 4.42 4.84 -11.28
C LEU A 236 3.03 4.91 -10.63
N ARG A 237 1.99 5.19 -11.41
CA ARG A 237 0.62 5.29 -10.90
C ARG A 237 0.15 3.96 -10.29
N LEU A 238 0.48 2.83 -10.92
CA LEU A 238 0.19 1.50 -10.41
C LEU A 238 0.87 1.26 -9.06
N VAL A 239 2.17 1.55 -8.95
CA VAL A 239 2.89 1.38 -7.67
C VAL A 239 2.34 2.32 -6.60
N LEU A 240 2.01 3.57 -6.94
CA LEU A 240 1.39 4.52 -6.01
C LEU A 240 0.00 4.05 -5.54
N GLN A 241 -0.77 3.40 -6.41
CA GLN A 241 -2.09 2.84 -6.07
C GLN A 241 -1.97 1.60 -5.19
N ASN A 242 -1.06 0.68 -5.53
CA ASN A 242 -0.87 -0.58 -4.80
C ASN A 242 -0.15 -0.37 -3.46
N SER A 243 0.70 0.64 -3.39
CA SER A 243 1.44 0.99 -2.19
C SER A 243 0.70 2.08 -1.45
N GLY A 244 -0.38 1.75 -0.73
CA GLY A 244 -1.10 2.72 0.13
C GLY A 244 -0.18 3.48 1.11
N VAL A 245 1.01 2.94 1.37
CA VAL A 245 2.12 3.53 2.12
C VAL A 245 2.76 4.73 1.41
N VAL A 246 2.84 4.74 0.08
CA VAL A 246 3.55 5.81 -0.65
C VAL A 246 2.79 7.12 -0.62
N VAL A 247 1.45 7.12 -0.62
CA VAL A 247 0.69 8.37 -0.42
C VAL A 247 1.00 9.01 0.93
N LEU A 248 1.18 8.21 1.99
CA LEU A 248 1.55 8.71 3.31
C LEU A 248 3.03 9.16 3.36
N VAL A 249 3.94 8.40 2.75
CA VAL A 249 5.38 8.70 2.73
C VAL A 249 5.71 9.89 1.81
N THR A 250 5.05 10.03 0.66
CA THR A 250 5.20 11.17 -0.24
C THR A 250 4.58 12.44 0.35
N ALA A 251 3.49 12.34 1.09
CA ALA A 251 2.88 13.47 1.78
C ALA A 251 3.72 13.96 2.99
N LEU A 252 4.50 13.09 3.63
CA LEU A 252 5.25 13.41 4.86
C LEU A 252 6.75 13.66 4.64
N ALA A 253 7.40 12.92 3.74
CA ALA A 253 8.86 12.84 3.72
C ALA A 253 9.49 13.66 2.61
N GLY A 254 8.91 13.71 1.40
CA GLY A 254 9.55 14.38 0.25
C GLY A 254 10.96 13.87 -0.08
N ASP A 255 11.37 12.72 0.48
CA ASP A 255 12.79 12.34 0.61
C ASP A 255 13.16 11.06 -0.16
N ALA A 256 14.47 10.86 -0.35
CA ALA A 256 15.08 9.78 -1.13
C ALA A 256 14.67 8.35 -0.69
N VAL A 257 14.26 8.16 0.56
CA VAL A 257 13.74 6.87 1.08
C VAL A 257 12.48 6.42 0.32
N SER A 258 11.66 7.36 -0.12
CA SER A 258 10.44 7.09 -0.91
C SER A 258 10.78 6.52 -2.29
N MET A 259 11.88 6.97 -2.89
CA MET A 259 12.32 6.54 -4.22
C MET A 259 12.82 5.10 -4.21
N THR A 260 13.60 4.72 -3.20
CA THR A 260 14.10 3.34 -3.05
C THR A 260 12.97 2.35 -2.87
N LEU A 261 11.95 2.69 -2.08
CA LEU A 261 10.77 1.85 -1.87
C LEU A 261 9.94 1.70 -3.14
N LEU A 262 9.70 2.80 -3.86
CA LEU A 262 9.02 2.77 -5.16
C LEU A 262 9.76 1.86 -6.16
N ALA A 263 11.07 2.05 -6.29
CA ALA A 263 11.88 1.26 -7.21
C ALA A 263 11.94 -0.23 -6.84
N ALA A 264 11.90 -0.58 -5.55
CA ALA A 264 11.86 -1.96 -5.09
C ALA A 264 10.51 -2.65 -5.34
N ALA A 265 9.40 -1.90 -5.34
CA ALA A 265 8.06 -2.43 -5.59
C ALA A 265 7.72 -2.55 -7.09
N LEU A 266 8.43 -1.83 -7.96
CA LEU A 266 8.18 -1.86 -9.41
C LEU A 266 8.35 -3.26 -10.04
N PRO A 267 9.44 -4.02 -9.81
CA PRO A 267 9.62 -5.33 -10.42
C PRO A 267 8.48 -6.30 -10.10
N THR A 268 8.04 -6.36 -8.82
CA THR A 268 6.94 -7.22 -8.43
C THR A 268 5.63 -6.74 -9.03
N ALA A 269 5.38 -5.43 -9.03
CA ALA A 269 4.19 -4.87 -9.66
C ALA A 269 4.13 -5.21 -11.16
N LEU A 270 5.24 -5.10 -11.90
CA LEU A 270 5.30 -5.38 -13.34
C LEU A 270 5.21 -6.87 -13.68
N LEU A 271 5.86 -7.73 -12.89
CA LEU A 271 5.79 -9.18 -13.10
C LEU A 271 4.41 -9.76 -12.76
N GLN A 272 3.65 -9.08 -11.90
CA GLN A 272 2.31 -9.49 -11.48
C GLN A 272 1.22 -8.62 -12.08
N SER A 273 1.56 -7.63 -12.92
CA SER A 273 0.58 -6.64 -13.37
C SER A 273 -0.32 -7.21 -14.45
N HIS A 274 -1.61 -7.13 -14.17
CA HIS A 274 -2.56 -6.68 -15.16
C HIS A 274 -2.77 -5.19 -14.88
N TYR A 275 -2.40 -4.29 -15.79
CA TYR A 275 -2.71 -2.90 -15.55
C TYR A 275 -4.23 -2.71 -15.47
N LEU A 276 -4.64 -1.64 -14.81
CA LEU A 276 -6.05 -1.28 -14.78
C LEU A 276 -6.54 -1.08 -16.22
N ARG A 277 -7.77 -1.53 -16.53
CA ARG A 277 -8.38 -1.42 -17.86
C ARG A 277 -8.28 -0.01 -18.48
N GLN A 278 -8.32 1.03 -17.65
CA GLN A 278 -8.15 2.42 -18.07
C GLN A 278 -6.74 2.73 -18.61
N PHE A 279 -5.69 2.12 -18.05
CA PHE A 279 -4.30 2.31 -18.48
C PHE A 279 -4.04 1.58 -19.79
N GLU A 280 -4.54 0.34 -19.91
CA GLU A 280 -4.54 -0.43 -21.15
C GLU A 280 -5.23 0.34 -22.28
N THR A 281 -6.42 0.89 -22.02
CA THR A 281 -7.16 1.68 -23.01
C THR A 281 -6.36 2.91 -23.47
N GLN A 282 -5.70 3.62 -22.56
CA GLN A 282 -4.85 4.78 -22.89
C GLN A 282 -3.63 4.39 -23.72
N ALA A 283 -2.99 3.26 -23.39
CA ALA A 283 -1.85 2.74 -24.14
C ALA A 283 -2.26 2.28 -25.54
N ASP A 284 -3.39 1.57 -25.67
CA ASP A 284 -3.95 1.12 -26.94
C ASP A 284 -4.35 2.29 -27.85
N GLU A 285 -5.04 3.31 -27.29
CA GLU A 285 -5.42 4.50 -28.04
C GLU A 285 -4.20 5.22 -28.61
N TYR A 286 -3.15 5.37 -27.81
CA TYR A 286 -1.87 5.93 -28.25
C TYR A 286 -1.24 5.05 -29.35
N ALA A 287 -1.14 3.74 -29.12
CA ALA A 287 -0.53 2.81 -30.07
C ALA A 287 -1.23 2.83 -31.42
N PHE A 288 -2.56 2.74 -31.45
CA PHE A 288 -3.34 2.78 -32.68
C PHE A 288 -3.23 4.12 -33.41
N ALA A 289 -3.27 5.23 -32.68
CA ALA A 289 -3.08 6.55 -33.27
C ALA A 289 -1.68 6.69 -33.88
N HIS A 290 -0.66 6.10 -33.26
CA HIS A 290 0.73 6.17 -33.69
C HIS A 290 1.02 5.27 -34.89
N LEU A 291 0.54 4.02 -34.87
CA LEU A 291 0.62 3.07 -35.97
C LEU A 291 -0.01 3.65 -37.25
N ARG A 292 -1.21 4.21 -37.14
CA ARG A 292 -1.91 4.83 -38.28
C ARG A 292 -1.15 6.00 -38.88
N ARG A 293 -0.48 6.82 -38.05
CA ARG A 293 0.31 7.97 -38.52
C ARG A 293 1.55 7.54 -39.31
N HIS A 294 2.13 6.40 -38.98
CA HIS A 294 3.33 5.86 -39.62
C HIS A 294 3.04 4.78 -40.67
N GLY A 295 1.78 4.61 -41.06
CA GLY A 295 1.38 3.68 -42.12
C GLY A 295 1.41 2.20 -41.73
N TYR A 296 1.54 1.89 -40.44
CA TYR A 296 1.41 0.51 -39.96
C TYR A 296 -0.06 0.12 -39.81
N SER A 297 -0.32 -1.14 -40.13
CA SER A 297 -1.64 -1.76 -40.03
C SER A 297 -2.02 -1.99 -38.56
N PRO A 298 -3.17 -1.49 -38.07
CA PRO A 298 -3.66 -1.83 -36.72
C PRO A 298 -3.84 -3.33 -36.51
N GLN A 299 -4.04 -4.10 -37.59
CA GLN A 299 -4.06 -5.56 -37.53
C GLN A 299 -2.75 -6.14 -37.00
N ALA A 300 -1.60 -5.51 -37.23
CA ALA A 300 -0.31 -5.98 -36.72
C ALA A 300 -0.29 -6.03 -35.19
N PHE A 301 -0.95 -5.09 -34.51
CA PHE A 301 -1.10 -5.15 -33.05
C PHE A 301 -1.94 -6.36 -32.63
N ALA A 302 -3.10 -6.57 -33.28
CA ALA A 302 -3.97 -7.70 -32.97
C ALA A 302 -3.30 -9.06 -33.28
N ASP A 303 -2.50 -9.13 -34.33
CA ASP A 303 -1.71 -10.32 -34.68
C ASP A 303 -0.67 -10.61 -33.61
N MET A 304 0.09 -9.61 -33.19
CA MET A 304 1.10 -9.75 -32.15
C MET A 304 0.50 -10.15 -30.80
N MET A 305 -0.60 -9.51 -30.37
CA MET A 305 -1.28 -9.87 -29.12
C MET A 305 -1.81 -11.31 -29.15
N ARG A 306 -2.30 -11.79 -30.30
CA ARG A 306 -2.71 -13.20 -30.46
C ARG A 306 -1.52 -14.16 -30.38
N ARG A 307 -0.35 -13.77 -30.87
CA ARG A 307 0.88 -14.59 -30.75
C ARG A 307 1.34 -14.67 -29.30
N LEU A 308 1.38 -13.55 -28.59
CA LEU A 308 1.72 -13.49 -27.17
C LEU A 308 0.81 -14.41 -26.35
N GLN A 309 -0.51 -14.30 -26.54
CA GLN A 309 -1.48 -15.17 -25.87
C GLN A 309 -1.26 -16.66 -26.14
N ARG A 310 -0.85 -17.04 -27.36
CA ARG A 310 -0.54 -18.43 -27.71
C ARG A 310 0.75 -18.90 -27.06
N ALA A 311 1.79 -18.07 -27.06
CA ALA A 311 3.06 -18.37 -26.43
C ALA A 311 2.91 -18.56 -24.91
N ASP A 312 2.15 -17.68 -24.25
CA ASP A 312 1.82 -17.80 -22.82
C ASP A 312 1.05 -19.08 -22.50
N ALA A 313 0.04 -19.40 -23.31
CA ALA A 313 -0.74 -20.63 -23.14
C ALA A 313 0.11 -21.90 -23.30
N GLN A 314 1.06 -21.89 -24.25
CA GLN A 314 2.02 -22.98 -24.43
C GLN A 314 2.96 -23.11 -23.24
N ALA A 315 3.56 -22.00 -22.78
CA ALA A 315 4.45 -22.00 -21.63
C ALA A 315 3.75 -22.50 -20.35
N ALA A 316 2.50 -22.09 -20.12
CA ALA A 316 1.69 -22.57 -19.00
C ALA A 316 1.38 -24.08 -19.08
N GLY A 317 1.12 -24.58 -20.30
CA GLY A 317 0.93 -26.00 -20.58
C GLY A 317 2.18 -26.82 -20.27
N ASP A 318 3.34 -26.39 -20.77
CA ASP A 318 4.62 -27.07 -20.58
C ASP A 318 5.02 -27.11 -19.09
N ALA A 319 4.84 -26.01 -18.36
CA ALA A 319 5.06 -25.96 -16.92
C ALA A 319 4.10 -26.86 -16.12
N GLY A 320 2.90 -27.13 -16.64
CA GLY A 320 1.96 -28.10 -16.08
C GLY A 320 2.45 -29.55 -16.27
N VAL A 321 2.97 -29.87 -17.45
CA VAL A 321 3.51 -31.20 -17.78
C VAL A 321 4.74 -31.51 -16.93
N VAL A 322 5.69 -30.57 -16.82
CA VAL A 322 6.92 -30.75 -16.01
C VAL A 322 6.59 -31.03 -14.54
N ARG A 323 5.71 -30.24 -13.93
CA ARG A 323 5.27 -30.48 -12.53
C ARG A 323 4.59 -31.82 -12.33
N CYS A 324 3.89 -32.32 -13.35
CA CYS A 324 3.26 -33.63 -13.30
C CYS A 324 4.30 -34.75 -13.33
N ILE A 325 5.36 -34.60 -14.15
CA ILE A 325 6.48 -35.55 -14.22
C ILE A 325 7.25 -35.55 -12.90
N GLU A 326 7.62 -34.38 -12.37
CA GLU A 326 8.34 -34.27 -11.09
C GLU A 326 7.57 -34.90 -9.91
N ARG A 327 6.24 -34.72 -9.87
CA ARG A 327 5.39 -35.39 -8.86
C ARG A 327 5.36 -36.90 -9.02
N ALA A 328 5.36 -37.40 -10.25
CA ALA A 328 5.37 -38.84 -10.52
C ALA A 328 6.72 -39.48 -10.18
N GLU A 329 7.82 -38.75 -10.32
CA GLU A 329 9.16 -39.19 -9.93
C GLU A 329 9.36 -39.15 -8.41
N ALA A 330 8.85 -38.13 -7.72
CA ALA A 330 8.93 -38.02 -6.26
C ALA A 330 8.12 -39.09 -5.49
N GLN A 331 7.26 -39.84 -6.17
CA GLN A 331 6.46 -40.94 -5.61
C GLN A 331 7.06 -42.34 -5.84
N ARG A 332 8.23 -42.42 -6.48
CA ARG A 332 9.00 -43.67 -6.67
C ARG A 332 10.17 -43.74 -5.70
#